data_AF-A0A5K7YVQ9-F1
#
_entry.id   AF-A0A5K7YVQ9-F1
#
_cell.length_a   1.000
_cell.length_b   1.000
_cell.length_c   1.000
_cell.angle_alpha   90.00
_cell.angle_beta   90.00
_cell.angle_gamma   90.00
#
_symmetry.space_group_name_H-M   'P 1'
#
loop_
_entity.id
_entity.type
_entity.pdbx_description
1 polymer ?
#
loop_
_entity_poly.entity_id
_entity_poly.type
_entity_poly.pdbx_seq_one_letter_code
_entity_poly.pdbx_strand_id
1 'polypeptide(L)'
;MELIKLLTEKLGVSQDQAQGGAGLLFQLAKDKLGPEDFGQIAQQVPGIDAMVESAPESGMLGSALKGLASGLGGGNAGLGNLAGLAGGFSKLGMDSGMIGKFVPVLLSFVQAKGGEALKGMLSRALS
;
A
#
# COMPACT_ATOMS: atom_id res chain seq x y z
N MET A 1 0.43 -17.68 0.14
CA MET A 1 0.14 -16.26 -0.14
C MET A 1 0.15 -16.01 -1.65
N GLU A 2 -0.99 -16.16 -2.34
CA GLU A 2 -1.08 -16.09 -3.81
C GLU A 2 -0.58 -14.76 -4.38
N LEU A 3 -0.95 -13.64 -3.73
CA LEU A 3 -0.50 -12.31 -4.11
C LEU A 3 1.03 -12.15 -4.06
N ILE A 4 1.65 -12.67 -3.01
CA ILE A 4 3.10 -12.60 -2.85
C ILE A 4 3.81 -13.37 -3.97
N LYS A 5 3.33 -14.58 -4.28
CA LYS A 5 3.84 -15.36 -5.42
C LYS A 5 3.70 -14.58 -6.74
N LEU A 6 2.56 -13.95 -6.97
CA LEU A 6 2.30 -13.14 -8.15
C LEU A 6 3.28 -11.96 -8.26
N LEU A 7 3.56 -11.26 -7.16
CA LEU A 7 4.50 -10.15 -7.11
C LEU A 7 5.94 -10.62 -7.36
N THR A 8 6.38 -11.70 -6.72
CA THR A 8 7.73 -12.24 -6.92
C THR A 8 7.94 -12.69 -8.36
N GLU A 9 6.96 -13.38 -8.96
CA GLU A 9 7.04 -13.89 -10.33
C GLU A 9 6.99 -12.76 -11.38
N LYS A 10 6.13 -11.76 -11.19
CA LYS A 10 5.96 -10.69 -12.19
C LYS A 10 7.02 -9.60 -12.09
N LEU A 11 7.49 -9.30 -10.88
CA LEU A 11 8.34 -8.14 -10.63
C LEU A 11 9.80 -8.51 -10.33
N GLY A 12 10.11 -9.81 -10.16
CA GLY A 12 11.46 -10.29 -9.85
C GLY A 12 11.97 -9.84 -8.49
N VAL A 13 11.06 -9.54 -7.56
CA VAL A 13 11.37 -9.13 -6.18
C VAL A 13 11.45 -10.33 -5.25
N SER A 14 12.12 -10.19 -4.11
CA SER A 14 12.13 -11.22 -3.07
C SER A 14 10.76 -11.35 -2.38
N GLN A 15 10.56 -12.45 -1.64
CA GLN A 15 9.34 -12.64 -0.86
C GLN A 15 9.14 -11.50 0.17
N ASP A 16 10.21 -11.10 0.87
CA ASP A 16 10.15 -10.03 1.87
C ASP A 16 9.84 -8.67 1.23
N GLN A 17 10.40 -8.40 0.05
CA GLN A 17 10.11 -7.19 -0.73
C GLN A 17 8.66 -7.16 -1.21
N ALA A 18 8.15 -8.29 -1.71
CA ALA A 18 6.76 -8.42 -2.10
C ALA A 18 5.83 -8.19 -0.90
N GLN A 19 6.15 -8.79 0.25
CA GLN A 19 5.34 -8.72 1.45
C GLN A 19 5.32 -7.30 2.04
N GLY A 20 6.49 -6.71 2.26
CA GLY A 20 6.61 -5.35 2.77
C GLY A 20 6.09 -4.30 1.79
N GLY A 21 6.35 -4.44 0.49
CA GLY A 21 5.90 -3.51 -0.55
C GLY A 21 4.38 -3.51 -0.71
N ALA A 22 3.75 -4.68 -0.71
CA ALA A 22 2.30 -4.81 -0.70
C ALA A 22 1.71 -4.25 0.61
N GLY A 23 2.34 -4.56 1.75
CA GLY A 23 1.96 -4.05 3.06
C GLY A 23 1.92 -2.53 3.13
N LEU A 24 2.95 -1.85 2.59
CA LEU A 24 3.02 -0.39 2.53
C LEU A 24 1.84 0.22 1.76
N LEU A 25 1.49 -0.39 0.61
CA LEU A 25 0.38 0.07 -0.22
C LEU A 25 -0.97 -0.20 0.44
N PHE A 26 -1.13 -1.36 1.07
CA PHE A 26 -2.35 -1.69 1.81
C PHE A 26 -2.52 -0.84 3.06
N GLN A 27 -1.42 -0.49 3.75
CA GLN A 27 -1.46 0.45 4.87
C GLN A 27 -1.93 1.84 4.40
N LEU A 28 -1.38 2.35 3.30
CA LEU A 28 -1.88 3.61 2.71
C LEU A 28 -3.37 3.50 2.34
N ALA A 29 -3.79 2.38 1.76
CA ALA A 29 -5.19 2.17 1.42
C ALA A 29 -6.09 2.17 2.66
N LYS A 30 -5.66 1.49 3.74
CA LYS A 30 -6.34 1.48 5.04
C LYS A 30 -6.46 2.88 5.63
N ASP A 31 -5.40 3.67 5.57
CA ASP A 31 -5.38 5.05 6.09
C ASP A 31 -6.32 5.98 5.32
N LYS A 32 -6.44 5.81 3.99
CA LYS A 32 -7.33 6.64 3.16
C LYS A 32 -8.80 6.20 3.15
N LEU A 33 -9.06 4.90 3.18
CA LEU A 33 -10.41 4.34 3.11
C LEU A 33 -11.06 4.25 4.49
N GLY A 34 -10.26 4.13 5.54
CA GLY A 34 -10.74 3.76 6.87
C GLY A 34 -10.95 2.25 7.02
N PRO A 35 -11.14 1.78 8.27
CA PRO A 35 -11.14 0.36 8.61
C PRO A 35 -12.34 -0.41 8.03
N GLU A 36 -13.50 0.23 7.87
CA GLU A 36 -14.72 -0.42 7.35
C GLU A 36 -14.57 -0.78 5.86
N ASP A 37 -14.24 0.21 5.02
CA ASP A 37 -14.04 0.03 3.58
C ASP A 37 -12.82 -0.86 3.29
N PHE A 38 -11.70 -0.64 4.01
CA PHE A 38 -10.53 -1.51 3.88
C PHE A 38 -10.83 -2.96 4.29
N GLY A 39 -11.70 -3.18 5.27
CA GLY A 39 -12.16 -4.50 5.68
C GLY A 39 -12.77 -5.30 4.53
N GLN A 40 -13.47 -4.65 3.59
CA GLN A 40 -14.03 -5.30 2.41
C GLN A 40 -12.93 -5.84 1.47
N ILE A 41 -11.86 -5.06 1.28
CA ILE A 41 -10.68 -5.50 0.52
C ILE A 41 -9.96 -6.62 1.27
N ALA A 42 -9.79 -6.47 2.59
CA ALA A 42 -9.04 -7.40 3.40
C ALA A 42 -9.64 -8.81 3.41
N GLN A 43 -10.98 -8.90 3.44
CA GLN A 43 -11.70 -10.17 3.34
C GLN A 43 -11.41 -10.94 2.04
N GLN A 44 -11.04 -10.25 0.96
CA GLN A 44 -10.78 -10.85 -0.35
C GLN A 44 -9.28 -11.09 -0.61
N VAL A 45 -8.39 -10.61 0.26
CA VAL A 45 -6.93 -10.72 0.10
C VAL A 45 -6.34 -11.52 1.26
N PRO A 46 -6.14 -12.85 1.08
CA PRO A 46 -5.59 -13.69 2.13
C PRO A 46 -4.21 -13.21 2.61
N GLY A 47 -4.08 -13.01 3.92
CA GLY A 47 -2.84 -12.60 4.59
C GLY A 47 -2.51 -11.12 4.48
N ILE A 48 -3.48 -10.27 4.10
CA ILE A 48 -3.32 -8.81 4.05
C ILE A 48 -2.89 -8.21 5.39
N ASP A 49 -3.40 -8.73 6.52
CA ASP A 49 -3.01 -8.26 7.85
C ASP A 49 -1.52 -8.50 8.10
N ALA A 50 -1.02 -9.71 7.80
CA ALA A 50 0.40 -10.03 7.90
C ALA A 50 1.27 -9.18 6.96
N MET A 51 0.77 -8.84 5.76
CA MET A 51 1.47 -7.90 4.86
C MET A 51 1.56 -6.52 5.48
N VAL A 52 0.45 -5.99 5.99
CA VAL A 52 0.40 -4.68 6.64
C VAL A 52 1.31 -4.63 7.87
N GLU A 53 1.31 -5.66 8.70
CA GLU A 53 2.17 -5.76 9.89
C GLU A 53 3.66 -5.91 9.58
N SER A 54 4.00 -6.53 8.45
CA SER A 54 5.39 -6.68 8.00
C SER A 54 5.89 -5.53 7.12
N ALA A 55 5.01 -4.59 6.79
CA ALA A 55 5.42 -3.36 6.14
C ALA A 55 6.42 -2.64 7.06
N PRO A 56 7.56 -2.16 6.54
CA PRO A 56 8.40 -1.28 7.33
C PRO A 56 7.56 -0.10 7.80
N GLU A 57 7.83 0.41 9.01
CA GLU A 57 7.25 1.67 9.45
C GLU A 57 7.59 2.74 8.41
N SER A 58 6.63 3.01 7.53
CA SER A 58 6.70 4.16 6.66
C SER A 58 6.52 5.35 7.57
N GLY A 59 7.34 6.37 7.38
CA GLY A 59 7.16 7.64 8.08
C GLY A 59 5.79 8.29 7.83
N MET A 60 4.88 7.62 7.12
CA MET A 60 3.49 7.95 6.89
C MET A 60 2.74 8.24 8.18
N LEU A 61 2.80 7.35 9.18
CA LEU A 61 2.05 7.54 10.44
C LEU A 61 2.64 8.69 11.27
N GLY A 62 3.98 8.80 11.29
CA GLY A 62 4.69 9.92 11.92
C GLY A 62 4.49 11.25 11.19
N SER A 63 4.30 11.24 9.86
CA SER A 63 4.07 12.44 9.05
C SER A 63 2.61 12.88 9.04
N ALA A 64 1.66 11.95 9.14
CA ALA A 64 0.25 12.25 9.35
C ALA A 64 0.03 12.93 10.72
N LEU A 65 0.67 12.39 11.78
CA LEU A 65 0.66 13.03 13.10
C LEU A 65 1.44 14.35 13.14
N LYS A 66 2.60 14.44 12.47
CA LYS A 66 3.37 15.69 12.39
C LYS A 66 2.70 16.75 11.52
N GLY A 67 1.98 16.34 10.48
CA GLY A 67 1.14 17.20 9.63
C GLY A 67 -0.11 17.71 10.35
N LEU A 68 -0.66 16.92 11.28
CA LEU A 68 -1.71 17.36 12.21
C LEU A 68 -1.17 18.29 13.31
N ALA A 69 0.03 18.04 13.83
CA ALA A 69 0.67 18.87 14.85
C ALA A 69 1.21 20.21 14.31
N SER A 70 1.59 20.25 13.03
CA SER A 70 1.96 21.48 12.31
C SER A 70 0.71 22.05 11.62
N GLY A 71 -0.29 22.44 12.42
CA GLY A 71 -1.56 22.93 11.88
C GLY A 71 -1.41 24.06 10.86
N LEU A 72 -2.44 24.25 10.03
CA LEU A 72 -2.73 25.53 9.36
C LEU A 72 -1.78 25.94 8.21
N GLY A 73 -1.21 24.98 7.47
CA GLY A 73 -0.41 25.29 6.26
C GLY A 73 -0.77 24.37 5.09
N GLY A 74 -1.79 24.74 4.32
CA GLY A 74 -2.29 23.96 3.18
C GLY A 74 -1.19 23.61 2.18
N GLY A 75 -1.04 22.33 1.88
CA GLY A 75 -0.19 21.88 0.78
C GLY A 75 0.26 20.44 0.91
N ASN A 76 -0.54 19.53 0.36
CA ASN A 76 -0.09 18.27 -0.24
C ASN A 76 0.09 17.05 0.68
N ALA A 77 -0.97 16.66 1.40
CA ALA A 77 -1.07 15.31 1.98
C ALA A 77 -0.72 14.19 0.96
N GLY A 78 -1.03 14.39 -0.33
CA GLY A 78 -0.64 13.47 -1.40
C GLY A 78 0.88 13.36 -1.65
N LEU A 79 1.63 14.46 -1.52
CA LEU A 79 3.10 14.42 -1.67
C LEU A 79 3.78 13.78 -0.45
N GLY A 80 3.25 14.04 0.75
CA GLY A 80 3.70 13.36 1.97
C GLY A 80 3.51 11.85 1.88
N ASN A 81 2.39 11.41 1.32
CA ASN A 81 2.08 9.99 1.17
C ASN A 81 3.01 9.30 0.16
N LEU A 82 3.28 9.94 -0.99
CA LEU A 82 4.20 9.39 -1.97
C LEU A 82 5.64 9.34 -1.46
N ALA A 83 6.10 10.38 -0.75
CA ALA A 83 7.41 10.40 -0.12
C ALA A 83 7.54 9.32 0.97
N GLY A 84 6.49 9.11 1.78
CA GLY A 84 6.43 8.05 2.78
C GLY A 84 6.52 6.64 2.17
N LEU A 85 5.80 6.41 1.07
CA LEU A 85 5.89 5.15 0.31
C LEU A 85 7.28 4.95 -0.29
N ALA A 86 7.85 5.97 -0.94
CA ALA A 86 9.19 5.89 -1.52
C ALA A 86 10.25 5.55 -0.46
N GLY A 87 10.16 6.16 0.72
CA GLY A 87 11.01 5.83 1.86
C GLY A 87 10.81 4.40 2.35
N GLY A 88 9.56 3.91 2.42
CA GLY A 88 9.25 2.52 2.78
C GLY A 88 9.83 1.50 1.79
N PHE A 89 9.66 1.74 0.49
CA PHE A 89 10.24 0.89 -0.56
C PHE A 89 11.77 0.92 -0.52
N SER A 90 12.37 2.09 -0.26
CA SER A 90 13.82 2.22 -0.10
C SER A 90 14.36 1.41 1.08
N LYS A 91 13.63 1.36 2.21
CA LYS A 91 13.97 0.50 3.37
C LYS A 91 13.95 -1.00 3.03
N LEU A 92 13.17 -1.40 2.03
CA LEU A 92 13.14 -2.77 1.49
C LEU A 92 14.19 -3.01 0.40
N GLY A 93 15.08 -2.03 0.16
CA GLY A 93 16.07 -2.08 -0.92
C GLY A 93 15.46 -1.99 -2.32
N MET A 94 14.24 -1.45 -2.45
CA MET A 94 13.56 -1.25 -3.72
C MET A 94 13.59 0.21 -4.14
N ASP A 95 13.72 0.45 -5.44
CA ASP A 95 13.56 1.79 -6.02
C ASP A 95 12.09 2.25 -5.99
N SER A 96 11.90 3.58 -5.92
CA SER A 96 10.58 4.23 -5.92
C SER A 96 9.73 3.89 -7.16
N GLY A 97 10.35 3.58 -8.30
CA GLY A 97 9.66 3.12 -9.51
C GLY A 97 8.96 1.76 -9.33
N MET A 98 9.32 0.97 -8.32
CA MET A 98 8.59 -0.27 -8.00
C MET A 98 7.18 0.01 -7.50
N ILE A 99 6.90 1.15 -6.89
CA ILE A 99 5.54 1.54 -6.48
C ILE A 99 4.59 1.46 -7.69
N GLY A 100 4.99 2.08 -8.81
CA GLY A 100 4.21 2.07 -10.05
C GLY A 100 4.04 0.68 -10.69
N LYS A 101 4.89 -0.30 -10.33
CA LYS A 101 4.79 -1.69 -10.79
C LYS A 101 3.94 -2.56 -9.87
N PHE A 102 3.96 -2.29 -8.56
CA PHE A 102 3.16 -3.02 -7.58
C PHE A 102 1.68 -2.68 -7.70
N VAL A 103 1.33 -1.39 -7.83
CA VAL A 103 -0.05 -0.90 -7.91
C VAL A 103 -0.90 -1.70 -8.91
N PRO A 104 -0.52 -1.83 -10.21
CA PRO A 104 -1.36 -2.56 -11.17
C PRO A 104 -1.52 -4.04 -10.81
N VAL A 105 -0.51 -4.68 -10.21
CA VAL A 105 -0.59 -6.09 -9.76
C VAL A 105 -1.59 -6.23 -8.61
N LEU A 106 -1.55 -5.32 -7.63
CA LEU A 106 -2.52 -5.29 -6.52
C LEU A 106 -3.95 -5.07 -7.02
N LEU A 107 -4.14 -4.11 -7.93
CA LEU A 107 -5.45 -3.82 -8.51
C LEU A 107 -6.01 -5.02 -9.28
N SER A 108 -5.19 -5.66 -10.12
CA SER A 108 -5.58 -6.88 -10.82
C SER A 108 -5.92 -8.03 -9.87
N PHE A 109 -5.16 -8.19 -8.79
CA PHE A 109 -5.44 -9.24 -7.80
C PHE A 109 -6.74 -8.99 -7.06
N VAL A 110 -6.98 -7.76 -6.55
CA VAL A 110 -8.22 -7.41 -5.88
C VAL A 110 -9.41 -7.51 -6.83
N GLN A 111 -9.26 -7.10 -8.09
CA GLN A 111 -10.28 -7.31 -9.11
C GLN A 111 -10.62 -8.79 -9.30
N ALA A 112 -9.60 -9.66 -9.36
CA ALA A 112 -9.80 -11.10 -9.53
C ALA A 112 -10.49 -11.75 -8.33
N LYS A 113 -10.32 -11.22 -7.11
CA LYS A 113 -10.90 -11.77 -5.89
C LYS A 113 -12.27 -11.17 -5.51
N GLY A 114 -12.48 -9.88 -5.75
CA GLY A 114 -13.68 -9.16 -5.30
C GLY A 114 -14.33 -8.24 -6.34
N GLY A 115 -13.90 -8.30 -7.60
CA GLY A 115 -14.53 -7.59 -8.71
C GLY A 115 -14.12 -6.13 -8.87
N GLU A 116 -14.73 -5.47 -9.87
CA GLU A 116 -14.42 -4.08 -10.25
C GLU A 116 -14.70 -3.07 -9.13
N ALA A 117 -15.67 -3.33 -8.25
CA ALA A 117 -16.01 -2.44 -7.14
C ALA A 117 -14.84 -2.29 -6.15
N LEU A 118 -14.27 -3.41 -5.69
CA LEU A 118 -13.15 -3.38 -4.74
C LEU A 118 -11.86 -2.88 -5.39
N LYS A 119 -11.63 -3.21 -6.66
CA LYS A 119 -10.53 -2.64 -7.43
C LYS A 119 -10.66 -1.11 -7.52
N GLY A 120 -11.85 -0.59 -7.79
CA GLY A 120 -12.11 0.85 -7.85
C GLY A 120 -11.86 1.53 -6.50
N MET A 121 -12.27 0.89 -5.40
CA MET A 121 -12.00 1.36 -4.05
C MET A 121 -10.50 1.42 -3.76
N LEU A 122 -9.76 0.33 -4.02
CA LEU A 122 -8.31 0.30 -3.85
C LEU A 122 -7.60 1.32 -4.76
N SER A 123 -8.03 1.44 -6.01
CA SER A 123 -7.44 2.38 -6.98
C SER A 123 -7.59 3.83 -6.52
N ARG A 124 -8.74 4.21 -5.97
CA ARG A 124 -8.96 5.55 -5.42
C ARG A 124 -8.06 5.83 -4.22
N ALA A 125 -7.79 4.80 -3.42
CA ALA A 125 -6.91 4.92 -2.27
C ALA A 125 -5.43 5.10 -2.69
N LEU A 126 -5.02 4.41 -3.76
CA LEU A 126 -3.64 4.45 -4.26
C LEU A 126 -3.36 5.59 -5.26
N SER A 127 -4.39 6.29 -5.72
CA SER A 127 -4.26 7.50 -6.57
C SER A 127 -3.92 8.78 -5.82
#